data_AF-C0CPN9-F1
#
_entry.id   AF-C0CPN9-F1
#
_cell.length_a   1.000
_cell.length_b   1.000
_cell.length_c   1.000
_cell.angle_alpha   90.00
_cell.angle_beta   90.00
_cell.angle_gamma   90.00
#
_symmetry.space_group_name_H-M   'P 1'
#
loop_
_entity.id
_entity.type
_entity.pdbx_description
1 polymer ?
#
loop_
_entity_poly.entity_id
_entity_poly.type
_entity_poly.pdbx_seq_one_letter_code
_entity_poly.pdbx_strand_id
1 'polypeptide(L)'
;MRPVRSEELKRFLDFVKESQDLYETAKKNMQQEDRRLQDFLHEIEFEPTAKKRSKVCTRLHKSREVRRCYKDLVEETEDLVKFFEEPQNKKTLDKMVQLLGKLRKVEKYHRERTYYPRVKE
;
A
#
# COMPACT_ATOMS: atom_id res chain seq x y z
N MET A 1 -2.33 -5.67 -29.39
CA MET A 1 -1.87 -6.90 -28.70
C MET A 1 -2.81 -7.13 -27.51
N ARG A 2 -3.31 -8.36 -27.27
CA ARG A 2 -4.13 -8.63 -26.06
C ARG A 2 -3.26 -8.46 -24.81
N PRO A 3 -3.78 -7.87 -23.72
CA PRO A 3 -3.07 -7.86 -22.45
C PRO A 3 -2.80 -9.30 -21.99
N VAL A 4 -1.57 -9.51 -21.54
CA VAL A 4 -1.08 -10.80 -21.06
C VAL A 4 -1.82 -11.10 -19.76
N ARG A 5 -2.46 -12.27 -19.63
CA ARG A 5 -3.34 -12.55 -18.48
C ARG A 5 -2.57 -12.58 -17.17
N SER A 6 -1.30 -13.01 -17.20
CA SER A 6 -0.41 -12.94 -16.04
C SER A 6 -0.07 -11.50 -15.62
N GLU A 7 -0.07 -10.53 -16.53
CA GLU A 7 0.19 -9.13 -16.18
C GLU A 7 -0.98 -8.53 -15.41
N GLU A 8 -2.22 -8.80 -15.81
CA GLU A 8 -3.42 -8.34 -15.09
C GLU A 8 -3.49 -8.95 -13.68
N LEU A 9 -3.24 -10.26 -13.56
CA LEU A 9 -3.19 -10.91 -12.25
C LEU A 9 -2.06 -10.35 -11.38
N LYS A 10 -0.90 -10.03 -11.98
CA LYS A 10 0.21 -9.40 -11.27
C LYS A 10 -0.19 -8.01 -10.78
N ARG A 11 -0.81 -7.17 -11.62
CA ARG A 11 -1.29 -5.83 -11.23
C ARG A 11 -2.22 -5.88 -10.03
N PHE A 12 -3.15 -6.83 -10.01
CA PHE A 12 -4.04 -7.02 -8.86
C PHE A 12 -3.27 -7.40 -7.59
N LEU A 13 -2.33 -8.36 -7.68
CA LEU A 13 -1.53 -8.78 -6.53
C LEU A 13 -0.60 -7.67 -6.02
N ASP A 14 0.00 -6.91 -6.93
CA ASP A 14 0.82 -5.75 -6.62
C ASP A 14 -0.03 -4.68 -5.93
N PHE A 15 -1.23 -4.38 -6.43
CA PHE A 15 -2.19 -3.45 -5.81
C PHE A 15 -2.55 -3.84 -4.36
N VAL A 16 -2.87 -5.12 -4.11
CA VAL A 16 -3.19 -5.59 -2.75
C VAL A 16 -2.01 -5.37 -1.80
N LYS A 17 -0.79 -5.68 -2.27
CA LYS A 17 0.43 -5.49 -1.47
C LYS A 17 0.71 -4.01 -1.21
N GLU A 18 0.63 -3.19 -2.24
CA GLU A 18 0.82 -1.73 -2.14
C GLU A 18 -0.17 -1.11 -1.15
N SER A 19 -1.42 -1.58 -1.14
CA SER A 19 -2.44 -1.12 -0.19
C SER A 19 -2.10 -1.48 1.26
N GLN A 20 -1.55 -2.68 1.50
CA GLN A 20 -1.06 -3.10 2.82
C GLN A 20 0.14 -2.26 3.28
N ASP A 21 1.12 -2.06 2.41
CA ASP A 21 2.30 -1.25 2.69
C ASP A 21 1.92 0.22 2.96
N LEU A 22 0.97 0.75 2.19
CA LEU A 22 0.44 2.10 2.35
C LEU A 22 -0.29 2.26 3.69
N TYR A 23 -1.16 1.31 4.05
CA TYR A 23 -1.86 1.31 5.34
C TYR A 23 -0.88 1.34 6.51
N GLU A 24 0.13 0.45 6.52
CA GLU A 24 1.12 0.41 7.58
C GLU A 24 1.92 1.72 7.68
N THR A 25 2.33 2.25 6.54
CA THR A 25 3.11 3.49 6.46
C THR A 25 2.29 4.69 6.93
N ALA A 26 1.04 4.82 6.45
CA ALA A 26 0.12 5.87 6.86
C ALA A 26 -0.18 5.81 8.36
N LYS A 27 -0.40 4.62 8.92
CA LYS A 27 -0.61 4.41 10.35
C LYS A 27 0.60 4.84 11.18
N LYS A 28 1.82 4.47 10.76
CA LYS A 28 3.08 4.90 11.42
C LYS A 28 3.23 6.42 11.37
N ASN A 29 2.98 7.03 10.22
CA ASN A 29 3.11 8.48 10.06
C ASN A 29 2.03 9.25 10.83
N MET A 30 0.80 8.74 10.90
CA MET A 30 -0.26 9.30 11.73
C MET A 30 0.16 9.33 13.22
N GLN A 31 0.71 8.22 13.72
CA GLN A 31 1.25 8.15 15.09
C GLN A 31 2.41 9.12 15.31
N GLN A 32 3.28 9.29 14.32
CA GLN A 32 4.38 10.26 14.37
C GLN A 32 3.86 11.70 14.48
N GLU A 33 2.82 12.06 13.71
CA GLU A 33 2.20 13.39 13.81
C GLU A 33 1.46 13.59 15.14
N ASP A 34 0.88 12.54 15.72
CA ASP A 34 0.27 12.61 17.05
C ASP A 34 1.32 12.79 18.16
N ARG A 35 2.57 12.31 17.98
CA ARG A 35 3.70 12.65 18.88
C ARG A 35 4.16 14.10 18.67
N ARG A 36 4.29 14.54 17.42
CA ARG A 36 4.65 15.94 17.10
C ARG A 36 3.67 16.95 17.69
N LEU A 37 2.38 16.59 17.81
CA LEU A 37 1.40 17.41 18.52
C LEU A 37 1.87 17.72 19.95
N GLN A 38 2.34 16.73 20.69
CA GLN A 38 2.82 16.93 22.07
C GLN A 38 4.04 17.86 22.09
N ASP A 39 4.98 17.69 21.15
CA ASP A 39 6.15 18.56 21.04
C ASP A 39 5.74 20.02 20.79
N PHE A 40 4.77 20.27 19.91
CA PHE A 40 4.25 21.62 19.66
C PHE A 40 3.52 22.21 20.86
N LEU A 41 2.76 21.40 21.60
CA LEU A 41 2.08 21.87 22.80
C LEU A 41 3.09 22.27 23.87
N HIS A 42 4.12 21.47 24.11
CA HIS A 42 5.22 21.83 25.00
C HIS A 42 5.95 23.10 24.52
N GLU A 43 6.26 23.20 23.22
CA GLU A 43 6.92 24.39 22.67
C GLU A 43 6.07 25.67 22.87
N ILE A 44 4.74 25.57 22.80
CA ILE A 44 3.82 26.67 23.09
C ILE A 44 3.80 27.02 24.59
N GLU A 45 3.80 26.01 25.47
CA GLU A 45 3.77 26.16 26.92
C GLU A 45 5.01 26.91 27.45
N PHE A 46 6.19 26.57 26.95
CA PHE A 46 7.45 27.16 27.40
C PHE A 46 7.84 28.46 26.70
N GLU A 47 7.12 28.89 25.66
CA GLU A 47 7.48 30.08 24.88
C GLU A 47 6.81 31.35 25.43
N PRO A 48 7.57 32.28 26.05
CA PRO A 48 7.01 33.48 26.68
C PRO A 48 6.45 34.48 25.65
N THR A 49 6.98 34.50 24.43
CA THR A 49 6.67 35.55 23.45
C THR A 49 5.54 35.13 22.51
N ALA A 50 4.48 35.93 22.44
CA ALA A 50 3.35 35.69 21.52
C ALA A 50 3.78 35.54 20.05
N LYS A 51 4.74 36.36 19.60
CA LYS A 51 5.29 36.32 18.23
C LYS A 51 5.93 34.96 17.89
N LYS A 52 6.61 34.33 18.85
CA LYS A 52 7.23 33.01 18.64
C LYS A 52 6.19 31.90 18.73
N ARG A 53 5.26 31.96 19.69
CA ARG A 53 4.10 31.03 19.77
C ARG A 53 3.31 30.98 18.46
N SER A 54 3.06 32.13 17.82
CA SER A 54 2.35 32.19 16.53
C SER A 54 3.02 31.36 15.42
N LYS A 55 4.37 31.30 15.39
CA LYS A 55 5.12 30.44 14.46
C LYS A 55 4.92 28.96 14.75
N VAL A 56 4.90 28.59 16.03
CA VAL A 56 4.61 27.20 16.47
C VAL A 56 3.19 26.80 16.09
N CYS A 57 2.21 27.67 16.32
CA CYS A 57 0.82 27.43 15.91
C CYS A 57 0.69 27.19 14.40
N THR A 58 1.46 27.90 13.58
CA THR A 58 1.48 27.70 12.12
C THR A 58 2.04 26.32 11.75
N ARG A 59 3.10 25.86 12.42
CA ARG A 59 3.68 24.52 12.22
C ARG A 59 2.71 23.43 12.69
N LEU A 60 2.08 23.64 13.85
CA LEU A 60 1.04 22.76 14.38
C LEU A 60 -0.12 22.60 13.40
N HIS A 61 -0.63 23.70 12.84
CA HIS A 61 -1.71 23.67 11.85
C HIS A 61 -1.36 22.76 10.66
N LYS A 62 -0.17 22.95 10.06
CA LYS A 62 0.31 22.11 8.96
C LYS A 62 0.47 20.64 9.36
N SER A 63 0.97 20.37 10.56
CA SER A 63 1.05 19.01 11.10
C SER A 63 -0.34 18.36 11.21
N ARG A 64 -1.36 19.11 11.65
CA ARG A 64 -2.74 18.60 11.72
C ARG A 64 -3.39 18.39 10.36
N GLU A 65 -2.99 19.13 9.33
CA GLU A 65 -3.38 18.86 7.94
C GLU A 65 -2.76 17.54 7.45
N VAL A 66 -1.44 17.39 7.59
CA VAL A 66 -0.72 16.18 7.20
C VAL A 66 -1.25 14.94 7.93
N ARG A 67 -1.52 15.06 9.23
CA ARG A 67 -2.11 13.99 10.04
C ARG A 67 -3.50 13.59 9.52
N ARG A 68 -4.32 14.53 9.06
CA ARG A 68 -5.63 14.24 8.46
C ARG A 68 -5.46 13.44 7.17
N CYS A 69 -4.57 13.85 6.28
CA CYS A 69 -4.28 13.08 5.06
C CYS A 69 -3.86 11.63 5.37
N TYR A 70 -3.04 11.40 6.40
CA TYR A 70 -2.69 10.03 6.80
C TYR A 70 -3.88 9.26 7.40
N LYS A 71 -4.77 9.93 8.14
CA LYS A 71 -5.99 9.30 8.65
C LYS A 71 -6.91 8.87 7.51
N ASP A 72 -7.11 9.75 6.53
CA ASP A 72 -7.96 9.48 5.37
C ASP A 72 -7.41 8.25 4.60
N LEU A 73 -6.09 8.20 4.37
CA LEU A 73 -5.43 7.04 3.75
C LEU A 73 -5.59 5.75 4.56
N VAL A 74 -5.50 5.83 5.88
CA VAL A 74 -5.74 4.67 6.76
C VAL A 74 -7.17 4.18 6.60
N GLU A 75 -8.17 5.07 6.64
CA GLU A 75 -9.58 4.70 6.50
C GLU A 75 -9.89 4.11 5.12
N GLU A 76 -9.31 4.65 4.04
CA GLU A 76 -9.47 4.11 2.68
C GLU A 76 -8.87 2.71 2.50
N THR A 77 -7.79 2.41 3.22
CA THR A 77 -7.06 1.13 3.09
C THR A 77 -7.43 0.09 4.16
N GLU A 78 -8.06 0.51 5.25
CA GLU A 78 -8.31 -0.34 6.43
C GLU A 78 -9.15 -1.57 6.11
N ASP A 79 -10.29 -1.39 5.45
CA ASP A 79 -11.20 -2.50 5.13
C ASP A 79 -10.55 -3.50 4.16
N LEU A 80 -9.77 -2.99 3.20
CA LEU A 80 -9.03 -3.82 2.26
C LEU A 80 -7.97 -4.66 2.98
N VAL A 81 -7.19 -4.04 3.87
CA VAL A 81 -6.14 -4.76 4.63
C VAL A 81 -6.76 -5.80 5.57
N LYS A 82 -7.79 -5.43 6.34
CA LYS A 82 -8.50 -6.35 7.24
C LYS A 82 -9.05 -7.56 6.49
N PHE A 83 -9.63 -7.34 5.31
CA PHE A 83 -10.13 -8.42 4.48
C PHE A 83 -9.02 -9.43 4.12
N PHE A 84 -7.82 -8.96 3.75
CA PHE A 84 -6.70 -9.85 3.41
C PHE A 84 -5.89 -10.38 4.61
N GLU A 85 -6.07 -9.81 5.81
CA GLU A 85 -5.54 -10.36 7.06
C GLU A 85 -6.28 -11.63 7.50
N GLU A 86 -7.54 -11.80 7.08
CA GLU A 86 -8.30 -13.02 7.38
C GLU A 86 -7.57 -14.27 6.87
N PRO A 87 -7.41 -15.33 7.70
CA PRO A 87 -6.62 -16.50 7.34
C PRO A 87 -7.06 -17.19 6.04
N GLN A 88 -8.36 -17.17 5.74
CA GLN A 88 -8.93 -17.77 4.53
C GLN A 88 -8.59 -16.94 3.28
N ASN A 89 -8.68 -15.62 3.38
CA ASN A 89 -8.41 -14.71 2.26
C ASN A 89 -6.92 -14.64 1.98
N LYS A 90 -6.09 -14.62 3.02
CA LYS A 90 -4.63 -14.74 2.92
C LYS A 90 -4.21 -16.01 2.19
N LYS A 91 -4.75 -17.18 2.59
CA LYS A 91 -4.50 -18.45 1.89
C LYS A 91 -4.94 -18.41 0.42
N THR A 92 -6.01 -17.68 0.12
CA THR A 92 -6.49 -17.51 -1.26
C THR A 92 -5.56 -16.62 -2.07
N LEU A 93 -5.07 -15.53 -1.48
CA LEU A 93 -4.07 -14.65 -2.09
C LEU A 93 -2.77 -15.42 -2.40
N ASP A 94 -2.29 -16.25 -1.49
CA ASP A 94 -1.13 -17.12 -1.71
C ASP A 94 -1.36 -18.08 -2.90
N LYS A 95 -2.56 -18.65 -3.01
CA LYS A 95 -2.93 -19.48 -4.18
C LYS A 95 -2.97 -18.68 -5.47
N MET A 96 -3.37 -17.40 -5.44
CA MET A 96 -3.34 -16.51 -6.60
C MET A 96 -1.90 -16.21 -7.04
N VAL A 97 -0.95 -16.05 -6.11
CA VAL A 97 0.48 -15.93 -6.42
C VAL A 97 0.99 -17.20 -7.12
N GLN A 98 0.59 -18.39 -6.66
CA GLN A 98 0.92 -19.64 -7.33
C GLN A 98 0.30 -19.73 -8.74
N LEU A 99 -0.96 -19.29 -8.90
CA LEU A 99 -1.65 -19.22 -10.19
C LEU A 99 -0.91 -18.30 -11.17
N LEU A 100 -0.43 -17.15 -10.70
CA LEU A 100 0.40 -16.24 -11.52
C LEU A 100 1.63 -16.95 -12.09
N GLY A 101 2.32 -17.75 -11.27
CA GLY A 101 3.44 -18.57 -11.72
C GLY A 101 3.05 -19.58 -12.80
N LYS A 102 1.88 -20.23 -12.67
CA LYS A 102 1.36 -21.17 -13.69
C LYS A 102 1.02 -20.45 -15.00
N LEU A 103 0.36 -19.29 -14.94
CA LEU A 103 0.02 -18.50 -16.12
C LEU A 103 1.27 -18.05 -16.89
N ARG A 104 2.30 -17.55 -16.19
CA ARG A 104 3.56 -17.16 -16.81
C ARG A 104 4.23 -18.32 -17.56
N LYS A 105 4.17 -19.54 -17.01
CA LYS A 105 4.71 -20.74 -17.67
C LYS A 105 3.95 -21.06 -18.96
N VAL A 106 2.62 -21.01 -18.93
CA VAL A 106 1.76 -21.26 -20.11
C VAL A 106 2.01 -20.20 -21.19
N GLU A 107 2.06 -18.93 -20.82
CA GLU A 107 2.34 -17.83 -21.76
C GLU A 107 3.75 -17.88 -22.33
N LYS A 108 4.74 -18.33 -21.54
CA LYS A 108 6.09 -18.59 -22.03
C LYS A 108 6.10 -19.74 -23.04
N TYR A 109 5.43 -20.85 -22.74
CA TYR A 109 5.28 -21.97 -23.66
C TYR A 109 4.60 -21.56 -24.97
N HIS A 110 3.55 -20.73 -24.93
CA HIS A 110 2.91 -20.22 -26.14
C HIS A 110 3.83 -19.35 -26.99
N ARG A 111 4.74 -18.59 -26.37
CA ARG A 111 5.76 -17.78 -27.07
C ARG A 111 6.88 -18.64 -27.68
N GLU A 112 7.32 -19.67 -26.99
CA GLU A 112 8.46 -20.52 -27.37
C GLU A 112 8.04 -21.82 -28.10
N ARG A 113 6.78 -21.89 -28.55
CA ARG A 113 6.17 -23.12 -29.04
C ARG A 113 6.92 -23.66 -30.27
N THR A 114 7.56 -24.81 -30.11
CA THR A 114 8.19 -25.56 -31.22
C THR A 114 7.35 -26.81 -31.53
N TYR A 115 6.96 -26.98 -32.79
CA TYR A 115 6.19 -28.14 -33.26
C TYR A 115 7.14 -29.25 -33.71
N TYR A 116 6.98 -30.44 -33.15
CA TYR A 116 7.69 -31.64 -33.60
C TYR A 116 6.68 -32.54 -34.34
N PRO A 117 6.85 -32.75 -35.66
CA PRO A 117 5.97 -33.62 -36.44
C PRO A 117 5.92 -35.02 -35.85
N ARG A 118 4.71 -35.53 -35.60
CA ARG A 118 4.50 -36.89 -35.07
C ARG A 118 4.30 -37.93 -36.17
N VAL A 119 4.01 -37.47 -37.38
CA VAL A 119 3.83 -38.30 -38.57
C VAL A 119 5.03 -38.01 -39.47
N LYS A 120 5.75 -39.07 -39.85
CA LYS A 120 6.70 -39.00 -40.95
C LYS A 120 5.89 -39.19 -42.23
N GLU A 121 5.94 -38.22 -43.14
CA GLU A 121 5.56 -38.46 -44.54
C GLU A 121 6.56 -39.43 -45.19
#